data_AF-A0A1F4Y2D2-F1
#
_entry.id   AF-A0A1F4Y2D2-F1
#
_cell.length_a   1.000
_cell.length_b   1.000
_cell.length_c   1.000
_cell.angle_alpha   90.00
_cell.angle_beta   90.00
_cell.angle_gamma   90.00
#
_symmetry.space_group_name_H-M   'P 1'
#
loop_
_entity.id
_entity.type
_entity.pdbx_description
1 polymer ?
#
loop_
_entity_poly.entity_id
_entity_poly.type
_entity_poly.pdbx_seq_one_letter_code
_entity_poly.pdbx_strand_id
1 'polypeptide(L)'
;MSHWLSFVTPTELYGAVSKSEMAALISIVLALVAIVLVAITLVLVSRWYMFKKMGMPGWYSLIPFYSSAKELEYTHAPLWWIFLLIIPIVSIIPSVILIHRLAVVFGKGWWFTIGLIFLPFIFYPILGFGKATYENTYPKSSPITPAIQYSLIAGFVFLALFAPFPSDEGFHAPIRILAENSPYAADDMYVYYSDKLLPKADPDTFEVEGAYGYDHRTAYYGGEIIKGVDAGTFTVIGDYWAKDKDRVYSDGNVIVGADPATFELIDVEYEYYGRDATQVFTYDGVIKGAEPETFVPLQYGYAKDAKNVYYNMELMSDADVSTFTVSGYDLDVPYDAQDKNHTYSSGKIYKAPSVN
;
A
#
# COMPACT_ATOMS: atom_id res chain seq x y z
N MET A 1 -29.26 15.42 14.24
CA MET A 1 -29.10 16.30 13.06
C MET A 1 -27.80 15.94 12.37
N SER A 2 -27.83 14.95 11.47
CA SER A 2 -26.64 14.47 10.74
C SER A 2 -27.08 13.91 9.39
N HIS A 3 -27.58 14.80 8.53
CA HIS A 3 -27.94 14.52 7.14
C HIS A 3 -27.26 15.56 6.24
N TRP A 4 -25.93 15.63 6.24
CA TRP A 4 -25.22 16.45 5.26
C TRP A 4 -23.91 15.74 4.92
N LEU A 5 -23.85 15.26 3.66
CA LEU A 5 -22.77 14.57 2.94
C LEU A 5 -23.12 13.14 2.49
N SER A 6 -24.28 12.97 1.84
CA SER A 6 -24.43 11.90 0.86
C SER A 6 -23.61 12.28 -0.38
N PHE A 7 -22.48 11.61 -0.60
CA PHE A 7 -21.75 11.72 -1.85
C PHE A 7 -22.64 11.17 -2.97
N VAL A 8 -23.13 12.06 -3.84
CA VAL A 8 -23.89 11.66 -5.03
C VAL A 8 -22.98 10.80 -5.88
N THR A 9 -23.37 9.54 -6.08
CA THR A 9 -22.55 8.62 -6.86
C THR A 9 -22.57 9.03 -8.34
N PRO A 10 -21.51 8.79 -9.14
CA PRO A 10 -21.50 9.11 -10.58
C PRO A 10 -22.72 8.54 -11.35
N THR A 11 -23.26 7.42 -10.86
CA THR A 11 -24.48 6.75 -11.33
C THR A 11 -25.77 7.55 -11.11
N GLU A 12 -25.90 8.28 -10.00
CA GLU A 12 -27.06 9.13 -9.71
C GLU A 12 -27.05 10.41 -10.56
N LEU A 13 -25.87 10.95 -10.87
CA LEU A 13 -25.68 12.06 -11.82
C LEU A 13 -26.02 11.66 -13.26
N TYR A 14 -25.68 10.44 -13.67
CA TYR A 14 -25.99 9.92 -15.01
C TYR A 14 -27.49 9.66 -15.24
N GLY A 15 -28.24 9.36 -14.18
CA GLY A 15 -29.69 9.20 -14.22
C GLY A 15 -30.48 10.52 -14.26
N ALA A 16 -29.84 11.64 -13.90
CA ALA A 16 -30.48 12.95 -13.76
C ALA A 16 -30.52 13.78 -15.06
N VAL A 17 -29.73 13.42 -16.08
CA VAL A 17 -29.65 14.15 -17.36
C VAL A 17 -30.35 13.36 -18.47
N SER A 18 -31.32 13.97 -19.15
CA SER A 18 -32.05 13.32 -20.24
C SER A 18 -31.15 13.02 -21.45
N LYS A 19 -31.54 12.03 -22.27
CA LYS A 19 -30.81 11.69 -23.51
C LYS A 19 -30.64 12.89 -24.46
N SER A 20 -31.64 13.78 -24.52
CA SER A 20 -31.60 15.01 -25.31
C SER A 20 -30.64 16.05 -24.75
N GLU A 21 -30.56 16.20 -23.42
CA GLU A 21 -29.61 17.10 -22.76
C GLU A 21 -28.17 16.59 -22.93
N MET A 22 -27.94 15.29 -22.80
CA MET A 22 -26.64 14.67 -23.09
C MET A 22 -26.20 14.90 -24.55
N ALA A 23 -27.11 14.74 -25.51
CA ALA A 23 -26.81 15.00 -26.92
C ALA A 23 -26.48 16.49 -27.19
N ALA A 24 -27.18 17.41 -26.53
CA ALA A 24 -26.91 18.85 -26.62
C ALA A 24 -25.52 19.19 -26.04
N LEU A 25 -25.18 18.64 -24.86
CA LEU A 25 -23.86 18.82 -24.24
C LEU A 25 -22.73 18.29 -25.13
N ILE A 26 -22.87 17.09 -25.68
CA ILE A 26 -21.89 16.52 -26.61
C ILE A 26 -21.70 17.42 -27.84
N SER A 27 -22.80 17.94 -28.40
CA SER A 27 -22.75 18.83 -29.57
C SER A 27 -22.02 20.14 -29.27
N ILE A 28 -22.26 20.74 -28.09
CA ILE A 28 -21.54 21.93 -27.62
C ILE A 28 -20.05 21.64 -27.44
N VAL A 29 -19.70 20.52 -26.80
CA VAL A 29 -18.31 20.10 -26.61
C VAL A 29 -17.61 19.91 -27.95
N LEU A 30 -18.24 19.21 -28.92
CA LEU A 30 -17.69 19.02 -30.25
C LEU A 30 -17.48 20.34 -31.00
N ALA A 31 -18.44 21.27 -30.91
CA ALA A 31 -18.30 22.61 -31.50
C ALA A 31 -17.14 23.39 -30.87
N LEU A 32 -16.99 23.34 -29.54
CA LEU A 32 -15.88 23.98 -28.84
C LEU A 32 -14.52 23.37 -29.23
N VAL A 33 -14.44 22.04 -29.31
CA VAL A 33 -13.24 21.33 -29.78
C VAL A 33 -12.88 21.77 -31.21
N ALA A 34 -13.87 21.84 -32.11
CA ALA A 34 -13.64 22.30 -33.48
C ALA A 34 -13.10 23.75 -33.53
N ILE A 35 -13.66 24.66 -32.73
CA ILE A 35 -13.20 26.06 -32.63
C ILE A 35 -11.75 26.11 -32.13
N VAL A 36 -11.42 25.34 -31.08
CA VAL A 36 -10.06 25.26 -30.53
C VAL A 36 -9.07 24.72 -31.57
N LEU A 37 -9.43 23.68 -32.33
CA LEU A 37 -8.58 23.13 -33.39
C LEU A 37 -8.32 24.14 -34.51
N VAL A 38 -9.33 24.91 -34.91
CA VAL A 38 -9.18 25.99 -35.88
C VAL A 38 -8.24 27.07 -35.34
N ALA A 39 -8.40 27.48 -34.08
CA ALA A 39 -7.53 28.47 -33.45
C ALA A 39 -6.07 27.99 -33.36
N ILE A 40 -5.83 26.72 -32.98
CA ILE A 40 -4.50 26.11 -32.95
C ILE A 40 -3.88 26.11 -34.34
N THR A 41 -4.63 25.65 -35.35
CA THR A 41 -4.16 25.61 -36.74
C THR A 41 -3.77 27.01 -37.22
N LEU A 42 -4.60 28.01 -36.93
CA LEU A 42 -4.32 29.40 -37.27
C LEU A 42 -3.02 29.89 -36.60
N VAL A 43 -2.79 29.58 -35.33
CA VAL A 43 -1.54 29.94 -34.64
C VAL A 43 -0.33 29.25 -35.27
N LEU A 44 -0.42 27.95 -35.59
CA LEU A 44 0.68 27.20 -36.21
C LEU A 44 1.06 27.77 -37.58
N VAL A 45 0.07 28.05 -38.43
CA VAL A 45 0.32 28.67 -39.75
C VAL A 45 0.88 30.09 -39.56
N SER A 46 0.37 30.85 -38.60
CA SER A 46 0.89 32.19 -38.31
C SER A 46 2.35 32.18 -37.88
N ARG A 47 2.73 31.25 -36.99
CA ARG A 47 4.13 31.06 -36.56
C ARG A 47 5.02 30.62 -37.72
N TRP A 48 4.52 29.77 -38.62
CA TRP A 48 5.25 29.39 -39.83
C TRP A 48 5.62 30.60 -40.70
N TYR A 49 4.68 31.50 -40.95
CA TYR A 49 4.95 32.73 -41.72
C TYR A 49 5.80 33.74 -40.96
N MET A 50 5.65 33.82 -39.64
CA MET A 50 6.53 34.61 -38.78
C MET A 50 7.99 34.15 -38.89
N PHE A 51 8.25 32.84 -38.90
CA PHE A 51 9.60 32.30 -39.10
C PHE A 51 10.17 32.63 -40.48
N LYS A 52 9.34 32.61 -41.52
CA LYS A 52 9.75 33.07 -42.87
C LYS A 52 10.16 34.54 -42.87
N LYS A 53 9.47 35.41 -42.10
CA LYS A 53 9.85 36.82 -41.95
C LYS A 53 11.18 37.03 -41.24
N MET A 54 11.57 36.10 -40.37
CA MET A 54 12.89 36.08 -39.74
C MET A 54 13.98 35.48 -40.66
N GLY A 55 13.65 35.12 -41.90
CA GLY A 55 14.60 34.51 -42.85
C GLY A 55 14.85 33.02 -42.61
N MET A 56 14.00 32.34 -41.85
CA MET A 56 14.12 30.91 -41.54
C MET A 56 13.09 30.06 -42.32
N PRO A 57 13.36 28.76 -42.52
CA PRO A 57 12.35 27.81 -42.97
C PRO A 57 11.16 27.77 -42.00
N GLY A 58 9.95 27.92 -42.52
CA GLY A 58 8.73 27.99 -41.69
C GLY A 58 8.48 26.74 -40.85
N TRP A 59 8.92 25.55 -41.30
CA TRP A 59 8.76 24.30 -40.55
C TRP A 59 9.50 24.27 -39.22
N TYR A 60 10.51 25.13 -39.04
CA TYR A 60 11.21 25.28 -37.77
C TYR A 60 10.26 25.66 -36.63
N SER A 61 9.15 26.34 -36.92
CA SER A 61 8.16 26.73 -35.91
C SER A 61 7.31 25.57 -35.39
N LEU A 62 7.29 24.43 -36.09
CA LEU A 62 6.47 23.26 -35.73
C LEU A 62 7.16 22.30 -34.77
N ILE A 63 8.50 22.32 -34.73
CA ILE A 63 9.28 21.40 -33.89
C ILE A 63 9.39 22.01 -32.49
N PRO A 64 8.82 21.36 -31.45
CA PRO A 64 8.96 21.82 -30.07
C PRO A 64 10.42 21.93 -29.66
N PHE A 65 10.74 22.90 -28.80
CA PHE A 65 12.09 23.25 -28.31
C PHE A 65 13.06 23.76 -29.38
N TYR A 66 13.10 23.15 -30.57
CA TYR A 66 13.88 23.67 -31.70
C TYR A 66 13.37 25.05 -32.13
N SER A 67 12.04 25.24 -32.19
CA SER A 67 11.45 26.57 -32.45
C SER A 67 11.91 27.60 -31.43
N SER A 68 11.95 27.23 -30.15
CA SER A 68 12.35 28.11 -29.05
C SER A 68 13.84 28.41 -29.06
N ALA A 69 14.69 27.42 -29.37
CA ALA A 69 16.12 27.62 -29.54
C ALA A 69 16.42 28.62 -30.67
N LYS A 70 15.69 28.53 -31.79
CA LYS A 70 15.80 29.49 -32.89
C LYS A 70 15.29 30.88 -32.53
N GLU A 71 14.19 30.97 -31.79
CA GLU A 71 13.71 32.26 -31.27
C GLU A 71 14.73 32.89 -30.30
N LEU A 72 15.38 32.11 -29.44
CA LEU A 72 16.46 32.59 -28.57
C LEU A 72 17.64 33.13 -29.39
N GLU A 73 18.12 32.35 -30.38
CA GLU A 73 19.21 32.75 -31.28
C GLU A 73 18.89 34.08 -32.01
N TYR A 74 17.70 34.18 -32.60
CA TYR A 74 17.28 35.31 -33.42
C TYR A 74 16.81 36.52 -32.63
N THR A 75 16.51 36.38 -31.35
CA THR A 75 16.32 37.52 -30.45
C THR A 75 17.61 37.92 -29.73
N HIS A 76 18.73 37.25 -29.99
CA HIS A 76 19.99 37.39 -29.24
C HIS A 76 19.87 37.06 -27.75
N ALA A 77 18.94 36.18 -27.38
CA ALA A 77 18.85 35.65 -26.02
C ALA A 77 19.92 34.56 -25.81
N PRO A 78 20.34 34.32 -24.56
CA PRO A 78 21.26 33.24 -24.28
C PRO A 78 20.65 31.86 -24.60
N LEU A 79 21.33 31.05 -25.41
CA LEU A 79 20.82 29.73 -25.84
C LEU A 79 20.58 28.76 -24.67
N TRP A 80 21.30 28.90 -23.56
CA TRP A 80 21.13 28.06 -22.37
C TRP A 80 19.75 28.20 -21.71
N TRP A 81 18.99 29.25 -22.02
CA TRP A 81 17.60 29.38 -21.57
C TRP A 81 16.72 28.21 -22.03
N ILE A 82 17.14 27.46 -23.05
CA ILE A 82 16.45 26.24 -23.45
C ILE A 82 16.27 25.24 -22.30
N PHE A 83 17.22 25.15 -21.37
CA PHE A 83 17.11 24.27 -20.19
C PHE A 83 16.04 24.76 -19.22
N LEU A 84 15.91 26.08 -19.03
CA LEU A 84 14.85 26.68 -18.21
C LEU A 84 13.47 26.50 -18.85
N LEU A 85 13.39 26.55 -20.17
CA LEU A 85 12.15 26.41 -20.94
C LEU A 85 11.59 24.97 -20.93
N ILE A 86 12.40 23.97 -20.59
CA ILE A 86 11.96 22.57 -20.50
C ILE A 86 11.25 22.28 -19.17
N ILE A 87 11.53 23.04 -18.11
CA ILE A 87 11.00 22.80 -16.75
C ILE A 87 9.68 23.56 -16.58
N PRO A 88 8.51 22.92 -16.40
CA PRO A 88 7.19 23.59 -16.52
C PRO A 88 7.01 24.85 -15.66
N ILE A 89 7.36 24.81 -14.37
CA ILE A 89 7.18 25.95 -13.46
C ILE A 89 8.24 27.03 -13.72
N VAL A 90 9.49 26.62 -13.93
CA VAL A 90 10.61 27.54 -14.19
C VAL A 90 10.49 28.20 -15.56
N SER A 91 9.84 27.55 -16.53
CA SER A 91 9.69 28.03 -17.91
C SER A 91 8.82 29.29 -18.04
N ILE A 92 8.00 29.61 -17.04
CA ILE A 92 7.05 30.74 -17.10
C ILE A 92 7.80 32.07 -17.28
N ILE A 93 8.82 32.33 -16.47
CA ILE A 93 9.59 33.59 -16.52
C ILE A 93 10.34 33.77 -17.86
N PRO A 94 11.21 32.83 -18.29
CA PRO A 94 11.94 32.98 -19.55
C PRO A 94 11.02 32.95 -20.78
N SER A 95 9.89 32.24 -20.75
CA SER A 95 8.93 32.24 -21.86
C SER A 95 8.26 33.61 -22.04
N VAL A 96 7.82 34.26 -20.96
CA VAL A 96 7.27 35.62 -21.02
C VAL A 96 8.31 36.61 -21.56
N ILE A 97 9.56 36.52 -21.09
CA ILE A 97 10.65 37.37 -21.57
C ILE A 97 10.94 37.10 -23.06
N LEU A 98 10.92 35.84 -23.50
CA LEU A 98 11.12 35.47 -24.91
C LEU A 98 9.99 36.00 -25.81
N ILE A 99 8.72 35.88 -25.38
CA ILE A 99 7.57 36.44 -26.10
C ILE A 99 7.65 37.97 -26.16
N HIS A 100 8.13 38.62 -25.09
CA HIS A 100 8.36 40.06 -25.09
C HIS A 100 9.44 40.46 -26.10
N ARG A 101 10.56 39.75 -26.09
CA ARG A 101 11.65 39.96 -27.05
C ARG A 101 11.19 39.77 -28.49
N LEU A 102 10.38 38.73 -28.73
CA LEU A 102 9.78 38.48 -30.03
C LEU A 102 8.88 39.65 -30.47
N ALA A 103 8.03 40.17 -29.57
CA ALA A 103 7.22 41.35 -29.87
C ALA A 103 8.09 42.56 -30.26
N VAL A 104 9.18 42.81 -29.52
CA VAL A 104 10.08 43.95 -29.76
C VAL A 104 10.84 43.84 -31.08
N VAL A 105 11.35 42.66 -31.47
CA VAL A 105 12.02 42.48 -32.78
C VAL A 105 11.08 42.62 -33.98
N PHE A 106 9.77 42.62 -33.74
CA PHE A 106 8.74 42.94 -34.74
C PHE A 106 8.18 44.37 -34.58
N GLY A 107 8.87 45.22 -33.81
CA GLY A 107 8.50 46.62 -33.58
C GLY A 107 7.24 46.80 -32.72
N LYS A 108 6.95 45.86 -31.83
CA LYS A 108 5.76 45.87 -30.95
C LYS A 108 6.14 46.10 -29.49
N GLY A 109 5.24 46.76 -28.74
CA GLY A 109 5.41 47.03 -27.32
C GLY A 109 4.86 45.95 -26.39
N TRP A 110 4.93 46.19 -25.08
CA TRP A 110 4.54 45.24 -24.03
C TRP A 110 3.05 44.84 -24.03
N TRP A 111 2.15 45.73 -24.47
CA TRP A 111 0.73 45.37 -24.66
C TRP A 111 0.55 44.26 -25.69
N PHE A 112 1.40 44.24 -26.72
CA PHE A 112 1.40 43.19 -27.72
C PHE A 112 1.88 41.86 -27.15
N THR A 113 2.82 41.89 -26.19
CA THR A 113 3.27 40.72 -25.43
C THR A 113 2.11 40.09 -24.66
N ILE A 114 1.32 40.89 -23.94
CA ILE A 114 0.12 40.41 -23.23
C ILE A 114 -0.87 39.79 -24.22
N GLY A 115 -1.09 40.43 -25.37
CA GLY A 115 -1.91 39.90 -26.44
C GLY A 115 -1.42 38.54 -26.97
N LEU A 116 -0.11 38.36 -27.13
CA LEU A 116 0.48 37.07 -27.54
C LEU A 116 0.28 35.96 -26.49
N ILE A 117 0.24 36.30 -25.20
CA ILE A 117 0.07 35.34 -24.11
C ILE A 117 -1.40 34.91 -23.98
N PHE A 118 -2.33 35.87 -23.89
CA PHE A 118 -3.74 35.58 -23.59
C PHE A 118 -4.60 35.39 -24.84
N LEU A 119 -4.21 35.97 -25.98
CA LEU A 119 -4.96 35.92 -27.24
C LEU A 119 -4.06 35.55 -28.44
N PRO A 120 -3.32 34.42 -28.37
CA PRO A 120 -2.34 34.05 -29.38
C PRO A 120 -2.94 33.92 -30.79
N PHE A 121 -4.20 33.46 -30.88
CA PHE A 121 -4.93 33.29 -32.14
C PHE A 121 -5.29 34.61 -32.85
N ILE A 122 -5.09 35.76 -32.21
CA ILE A 122 -5.23 37.09 -32.83
C ILE A 122 -3.84 37.68 -33.10
N PHE A 123 -2.95 37.64 -32.11
CA PHE A 123 -1.69 38.37 -32.15
C PHE A 123 -0.60 37.67 -33.00
N TYR A 124 -0.54 36.34 -33.01
CA TYR A 124 0.37 35.63 -33.92
C TYR A 124 0.03 35.86 -35.41
N PRO A 125 -1.24 35.82 -35.86
CA PRO A 125 -1.60 36.22 -37.23
C PRO A 125 -1.16 37.63 -37.60
N ILE A 126 -1.26 38.59 -36.67
CA ILE A 126 -0.79 39.97 -36.90
C ILE A 126 0.72 40.01 -37.14
N LEU A 127 1.51 39.18 -36.44
CA LEU A 127 2.95 39.04 -36.71
C LEU A 127 3.23 38.30 -38.02
N GLY A 128 2.57 37.16 -38.24
CA GLY A 128 2.82 36.27 -39.36
C GLY A 128 2.39 36.86 -40.70
N PHE A 129 1.15 37.36 -40.80
CA PHE A 129 0.56 37.85 -42.04
C PHE A 129 0.49 39.38 -42.15
N GLY A 130 0.61 40.09 -41.03
CA GLY A 130 0.52 41.55 -41.03
C GLY A 130 1.74 42.25 -41.64
N LYS A 131 1.78 43.58 -41.57
CA LYS A 131 2.89 44.40 -42.12
C LYS A 131 4.16 44.44 -41.24
N ALA A 132 4.17 43.76 -40.09
CA ALA A 132 5.32 43.74 -39.20
C ALA A 132 6.54 43.10 -39.89
N THR A 133 7.69 43.76 -39.82
CA THR A 133 8.98 43.30 -40.34
C THR A 133 9.88 42.92 -39.18
N TYR A 134 10.76 41.93 -39.42
CA TYR A 134 11.76 41.55 -38.44
C TYR A 134 12.94 42.52 -38.50
N GLU A 135 13.23 43.16 -37.38
CA GLU A 135 14.38 44.02 -37.18
C GLU A 135 14.87 43.85 -35.74
N ASN A 136 15.99 43.15 -35.56
CA ASN A 136 16.48 42.86 -34.22
C ASN A 136 17.27 44.04 -33.64
N THR A 137 16.70 44.68 -32.62
CA THR A 137 17.28 45.81 -31.90
C THR A 137 18.05 45.40 -30.64
N TYR A 138 18.08 44.10 -30.29
CA TYR A 138 18.81 43.63 -29.12
C TYR A 138 20.31 43.53 -29.38
N PRO A 139 21.17 43.96 -28.43
CA PRO A 139 22.58 43.62 -28.49
C PRO A 139 22.74 42.09 -28.40
N LYS A 140 23.80 41.57 -29.03
CA LYS A 140 24.19 40.16 -28.84
C LYS A 140 24.38 39.92 -27.34
N SER A 141 23.72 38.91 -26.79
CA SER A 141 23.92 38.55 -25.38
C SER A 141 25.38 38.24 -25.14
N SER A 142 25.92 38.78 -24.04
CA SER A 142 27.26 38.42 -23.59
C SER A 142 27.32 36.92 -23.33
N PRO A 143 28.41 36.24 -23.70
CA PRO A 143 28.60 34.86 -23.30
C PRO A 143 28.51 34.77 -21.77
N ILE A 144 27.81 33.75 -21.28
CA ILE A 144 27.78 33.47 -19.85
C ILE A 144 29.22 33.29 -19.38
N THR A 145 29.59 33.88 -18.24
CA THR A 145 30.88 33.56 -17.64
C THR A 145 30.90 32.07 -17.26
N PRO A 146 32.04 31.37 -17.38
CA PRO A 146 32.13 29.97 -16.98
C PRO A 146 31.60 29.73 -15.56
N ALA A 147 31.79 30.69 -14.65
CA ALA A 147 31.25 30.65 -13.29
C ALA A 147 29.71 30.51 -13.25
N ILE A 148 28.97 31.35 -13.95
CA ILE A 148 27.50 31.29 -13.97
C ILE A 148 27.04 30.00 -14.68
N GLN A 149 27.73 29.60 -15.74
CA GLN A 149 27.45 28.34 -16.44
C GLN A 149 27.62 27.13 -15.51
N TYR A 150 28.72 27.08 -14.74
CA TYR A 150 28.96 26.01 -13.76
C TYR A 150 28.00 26.08 -12.58
N SER A 151 27.62 27.26 -12.10
CA SER A 151 26.62 27.39 -11.02
C SER A 151 25.24 26.90 -11.46
N LEU A 152 24.83 27.15 -12.71
CA LEU A 152 23.57 26.64 -13.25
C LEU A 152 23.61 25.12 -13.44
N ILE A 153 24.71 24.57 -13.96
CA ILE A 153 24.91 23.13 -14.09
C ILE A 153 24.95 22.48 -12.70
N ALA A 154 25.68 23.06 -11.74
CA ALA A 154 25.78 22.56 -10.38
C ALA A 154 24.43 22.62 -9.66
N GLY A 155 23.65 23.69 -9.84
CA GLY A 155 22.29 23.79 -9.30
C GLY A 155 21.35 22.75 -9.89
N PHE A 156 21.47 22.46 -11.19
CA PHE A 156 20.69 21.41 -11.84
C PHE A 156 21.11 20.01 -11.38
N VAL A 157 22.41 19.73 -11.27
CA VAL A 157 22.94 18.47 -10.70
C VAL A 157 22.53 18.34 -9.24
N PHE A 158 22.57 19.42 -8.47
CA PHE A 158 22.14 19.44 -7.08
C PHE A 158 20.64 19.14 -6.97
N LEU A 159 19.79 19.75 -7.81
CA LEU A 159 18.37 19.39 -7.84
C LEU A 159 18.13 17.97 -8.36
N ALA A 160 18.89 17.49 -9.34
CA ALA A 160 18.73 16.12 -9.84
C ALA A 160 19.20 15.05 -8.86
N LEU A 161 20.17 15.36 -7.99
CA LEU A 161 20.72 14.45 -6.99
C LEU A 161 20.09 14.61 -5.60
N PHE A 162 19.61 15.81 -5.26
CA PHE A 162 19.16 16.19 -3.93
C PHE A 162 17.77 16.84 -3.90
N ALA A 163 17.10 17.08 -5.04
CA ALA A 163 15.65 17.15 -4.94
C ALA A 163 15.24 15.81 -4.34
N PRO A 164 14.35 15.80 -3.33
CA PRO A 164 13.70 14.57 -2.99
C PRO A 164 13.04 14.11 -4.29
N PHE A 165 13.62 13.09 -4.93
CA PHE A 165 12.78 12.13 -5.63
C PHE A 165 11.67 11.83 -4.65
N PRO A 166 10.40 11.83 -5.05
CA PRO A 166 9.38 11.27 -4.19
C PRO A 166 9.91 9.87 -3.83
N SER A 167 10.45 9.74 -2.62
CA SER A 167 10.57 8.45 -1.98
C SER A 167 9.17 7.91 -2.04
N ASP A 168 9.04 6.60 -2.17
CA ASP A 168 7.76 5.90 -2.28
C ASP A 168 6.81 6.11 -1.07
N GLU A 169 7.03 7.13 -0.23
CA GLU A 169 6.07 7.84 0.61
C GLU A 169 5.03 8.61 -0.23
N GLY A 170 4.48 7.95 -1.24
CA GLY A 170 3.18 8.35 -1.76
C GLY A 170 2.19 8.20 -0.62
N PHE A 171 1.51 9.28 -0.24
CA PHE A 171 0.26 9.32 0.54
C PHE A 171 -0.21 7.91 0.99
N HIS A 172 0.46 7.32 1.98
CA HIS A 172 0.06 5.99 2.42
C HIS A 172 -1.31 6.17 3.06
N ALA A 173 -2.28 5.37 2.62
CA ALA A 173 -3.55 5.29 3.30
C ALA A 173 -3.29 5.11 4.81
N PRO A 174 -4.10 5.72 5.69
CA PRO A 174 -3.89 5.59 7.12
C PRO A 174 -3.85 4.11 7.48
N ILE A 175 -2.84 3.72 8.28
CA ILE A 175 -2.70 2.36 8.77
C ILE A 175 -4.02 1.92 9.41
N ARG A 176 -4.60 0.83 8.88
CA ARG A 176 -5.78 0.18 9.44
C ARG A 176 -5.35 -0.92 10.41
N ILE A 177 -5.91 -0.91 11.62
CA ILE A 177 -5.80 -2.05 12.54
C ILE A 177 -6.75 -3.13 12.03
N LEU A 178 -6.25 -4.36 11.85
CA LEU A 178 -7.00 -5.42 11.20
C LEU A 178 -7.96 -6.17 12.15
N ALA A 179 -7.68 -6.19 13.45
CA ALA A 179 -8.56 -6.74 14.48
C ALA A 179 -8.38 -6.03 15.83
N GLU A 180 -9.44 -5.93 16.64
CA GLU A 180 -9.34 -5.36 17.99
C GLU A 180 -8.38 -6.16 18.87
N ASN A 181 -7.52 -5.46 19.63
CA ASN A 181 -6.46 -6.06 20.46
C ASN A 181 -5.45 -6.93 19.71
N SER A 182 -5.38 -6.81 18.39
CA SER A 182 -4.44 -7.54 17.56
C SER A 182 -3.21 -6.69 17.19
N PRO A 183 -2.01 -7.28 17.18
CA PRO A 183 -0.81 -6.61 16.68
C PRO A 183 -0.78 -6.46 15.15
N TYR A 184 -1.75 -7.01 14.41
CA TYR A 184 -1.77 -6.94 12.95
C TYR A 184 -2.38 -5.61 12.44
N ALA A 185 -1.70 -5.01 11.48
CA ALA A 185 -2.12 -3.78 10.81
C ALA A 185 -1.81 -3.82 9.32
N ALA A 186 -2.46 -3.01 8.50
CA ALA A 186 -2.16 -2.93 7.07
C ALA A 186 -2.34 -1.50 6.53
N ASP A 187 -1.72 -1.24 5.38
CA ASP A 187 -2.08 -0.16 4.47
C ASP A 187 -2.52 -0.78 3.13
N ASP A 188 -2.63 0.01 2.05
CA ASP A 188 -3.06 -0.48 0.73
C ASP A 188 -2.00 -1.33 0.01
N MET A 189 -0.76 -1.38 0.51
CA MET A 189 0.37 -2.08 -0.11
C MET A 189 0.95 -3.19 0.76
N TYR A 190 0.86 -3.07 2.08
CA TYR A 190 1.59 -3.89 3.01
C TYR A 190 0.77 -4.30 4.23
N VAL A 191 1.12 -5.45 4.78
CA VAL A 191 0.65 -5.93 6.09
C VAL A 191 1.81 -5.92 7.07
N TYR A 192 1.51 -5.62 8.32
CA TYR A 192 2.46 -5.46 9.40
C TYR A 192 2.00 -6.25 10.64
N TYR A 193 2.96 -6.69 11.43
CA TYR A 193 2.76 -7.23 12.77
C TYR A 193 3.58 -6.40 13.73
N SER A 194 2.90 -5.71 14.65
CA SER A 194 3.45 -4.60 15.43
C SER A 194 4.05 -3.53 14.51
N ASP A 195 5.37 -3.46 14.43
CA ASP A 195 6.15 -2.52 13.62
C ASP A 195 6.87 -3.19 12.44
N LYS A 196 6.70 -4.51 12.25
CA LYS A 196 7.43 -5.28 11.25
C LYS A 196 6.57 -5.60 10.03
N LEU A 197 7.12 -5.33 8.85
CA LEU A 197 6.54 -5.74 7.57
C LEU A 197 6.41 -7.27 7.49
N LEU A 198 5.23 -7.77 7.12
CA LEU A 198 5.01 -9.18 6.83
C LEU A 198 5.35 -9.48 5.37
N PRO A 199 6.42 -10.25 5.10
CA PRO A 199 6.79 -10.56 3.73
C PRO A 199 5.78 -11.52 3.11
N LYS A 200 5.38 -11.24 1.85
CA LYS A 200 4.45 -12.03 1.02
C LYS A 200 2.97 -11.93 1.38
N ALA A 201 2.64 -11.16 2.40
CA ALA A 201 1.25 -10.95 2.78
C ALA A 201 0.51 -10.15 1.69
N ASP A 202 -0.73 -10.54 1.42
CA ASP A 202 -1.60 -9.84 0.49
C ASP A 202 -2.58 -8.93 1.27
N PRO A 203 -2.38 -7.60 1.30
CA PRO A 203 -3.17 -6.70 2.13
C PRO A 203 -4.66 -6.69 1.79
N ASP A 204 -5.04 -7.05 0.56
CA ASP A 204 -6.42 -7.04 0.10
C ASP A 204 -7.25 -8.22 0.62
N THR A 205 -6.59 -9.33 0.94
CA THR A 205 -7.23 -10.57 1.38
C THR A 205 -6.77 -11.02 2.77
N PHE A 206 -6.08 -10.15 3.51
CA PHE A 206 -5.52 -10.51 4.81
C PHE A 206 -6.61 -10.50 5.88
N GLU A 207 -6.78 -11.64 6.52
CA GLU A 207 -7.69 -11.87 7.63
C GLU A 207 -6.89 -12.18 8.91
N VAL A 208 -7.50 -11.88 10.06
CA VAL A 208 -6.87 -12.03 11.37
C VAL A 208 -7.86 -12.68 12.32
N GLU A 209 -7.44 -13.78 12.94
CA GLU A 209 -8.23 -14.52 13.91
C GLU A 209 -7.32 -15.04 15.02
N GLY A 210 -7.56 -14.59 16.26
CA GLY A 210 -6.66 -14.84 17.39
C GLY A 210 -5.24 -14.32 17.12
N ALA A 211 -4.24 -15.18 17.31
CA ALA A 211 -2.83 -14.89 17.02
C ALA A 211 -2.44 -15.13 15.54
N TYR A 212 -3.35 -15.68 14.74
CA TYR A 212 -3.14 -15.98 13.34
C TYR A 212 -3.49 -14.81 12.43
N GLY A 213 -2.66 -14.60 11.41
CA GLY A 213 -2.96 -13.76 10.27
C GLY A 213 -2.78 -14.57 9.00
N TYR A 214 -3.68 -14.47 8.04
CA TYR A 214 -3.63 -15.30 6.83
C TYR A 214 -4.26 -14.61 5.64
N ASP A 215 -3.87 -15.05 4.45
CA ASP A 215 -4.44 -14.61 3.18
C ASP A 215 -4.56 -15.83 2.24
N HIS A 216 -4.98 -15.62 1.00
CA HIS A 216 -5.15 -16.73 0.04
C HIS A 216 -3.85 -17.43 -0.40
N ARG A 217 -2.67 -16.92 -0.01
CA ARG A 217 -1.36 -17.42 -0.44
C ARG A 217 -0.57 -18.02 0.72
N THR A 218 -0.73 -17.52 1.94
CA THR A 218 0.06 -17.94 3.09
C THR A 218 -0.65 -17.64 4.41
N ALA A 219 -0.14 -18.22 5.49
CA ALA A 219 -0.59 -17.98 6.86
C ALA A 219 0.62 -17.67 7.77
N TYR A 220 0.33 -16.98 8.86
CA TYR A 220 1.29 -16.47 9.83
C TYR A 220 0.77 -16.75 11.25
N TYR A 221 1.71 -16.99 12.17
CA TYR A 221 1.44 -17.01 13.60
C TYR A 221 2.43 -16.08 14.29
N GLY A 222 1.94 -15.11 15.07
CA GLY A 222 2.81 -14.12 15.72
C GLY A 222 3.71 -13.33 14.76
N GLY A 223 3.27 -13.13 13.50
CA GLY A 223 4.04 -12.47 12.45
C GLY A 223 5.05 -13.35 11.69
N GLU A 224 5.23 -14.61 12.09
CA GLU A 224 6.13 -15.57 11.43
C GLU A 224 5.39 -16.43 10.40
N ILE A 225 6.00 -16.70 9.25
CA ILE A 225 5.39 -17.50 8.17
C ILE A 225 5.25 -18.97 8.60
N ILE A 226 4.05 -19.52 8.48
CA ILE A 226 3.77 -20.94 8.63
C ILE A 226 4.18 -21.66 7.34
N LYS A 227 5.22 -22.49 7.41
CA LYS A 227 5.82 -23.08 6.21
C LYS A 227 4.97 -24.20 5.61
N GLY A 228 4.74 -24.08 4.31
CA GLY A 228 4.08 -25.11 3.50
C GLY A 228 2.59 -25.23 3.79
N VAL A 229 1.96 -24.23 4.38
CA VAL A 229 0.50 -24.19 4.56
C VAL A 229 -0.23 -24.26 3.23
N ASP A 230 -1.35 -24.97 3.20
CA ASP A 230 -2.34 -24.84 2.13
C ASP A 230 -3.31 -23.72 2.49
N ALA A 231 -2.96 -22.49 2.07
CA ALA A 231 -3.71 -21.29 2.42
C ALA A 231 -5.17 -21.29 1.91
N GLY A 232 -5.46 -22.02 0.84
CA GLY A 232 -6.82 -22.11 0.28
C GLY A 232 -7.79 -22.95 1.14
N THR A 233 -7.27 -23.77 2.05
CA THR A 233 -8.06 -24.59 2.98
C THR A 233 -7.73 -24.31 4.45
N PHE A 234 -6.90 -23.28 4.70
CA PHE A 234 -6.49 -22.90 6.04
C PHE A 234 -7.67 -22.33 6.82
N THR A 235 -7.84 -22.81 8.04
CA THR A 235 -8.93 -22.44 8.95
C THR A 235 -8.38 -22.37 10.36
N VAL A 236 -8.67 -21.26 11.04
CA VAL A 236 -8.38 -21.13 12.48
C VAL A 236 -9.54 -21.78 13.24
N ILE A 237 -9.23 -22.63 14.21
CA ILE A 237 -10.22 -23.41 14.99
C ILE A 237 -10.17 -23.09 16.49
N GLY A 238 -9.22 -22.27 16.92
CA GLY A 238 -9.08 -21.70 18.26
C GLY A 238 -8.02 -20.61 18.26
N ASP A 239 -7.83 -19.92 19.38
CA ASP A 239 -6.80 -18.90 19.60
C ASP A 239 -5.39 -19.35 19.20
N TYR A 240 -5.07 -20.62 19.46
CA TYR A 240 -3.74 -21.21 19.20
C TYR A 240 -3.74 -22.31 18.13
N TRP A 241 -4.92 -22.75 17.70
CA TRP A 241 -5.07 -23.91 16.81
C TRP A 241 -5.60 -23.51 15.44
N ALA A 242 -5.00 -24.10 14.41
CA ALA A 242 -5.45 -23.97 13.03
C ALA A 242 -5.27 -25.29 12.29
N LYS A 243 -5.94 -25.45 11.15
CA LYS A 243 -5.76 -26.60 10.27
C LYS A 243 -5.95 -26.23 8.82
N ASP A 244 -5.27 -26.95 7.95
CA ASP A 244 -5.57 -27.00 6.52
C ASP A 244 -5.97 -28.43 6.13
N LYS A 245 -6.19 -28.70 4.83
CA LYS A 245 -6.58 -30.05 4.37
C LYS A 245 -5.53 -31.14 4.64
N ASP A 246 -4.26 -30.79 4.86
CA ASP A 246 -3.14 -31.71 4.99
C ASP A 246 -2.59 -31.80 6.42
N ARG A 247 -2.74 -30.75 7.23
CA ARG A 247 -2.06 -30.58 8.53
C ARG A 247 -2.89 -29.85 9.57
N VAL A 248 -2.61 -30.18 10.83
CA VAL A 248 -3.04 -29.43 12.02
C VAL A 248 -1.84 -28.65 12.57
N TYR A 249 -2.11 -27.45 13.06
CA TYR A 249 -1.13 -26.49 13.56
C TYR A 249 -1.50 -26.05 14.99
N SER A 250 -0.48 -25.94 15.85
CA SER A 250 -0.54 -25.27 17.15
C SER A 250 0.60 -24.26 17.23
N ASP A 251 0.31 -23.01 17.58
CA ASP A 251 1.29 -21.93 17.65
C ASP A 251 2.13 -21.78 16.36
N GLY A 252 1.49 -22.01 15.20
CA GLY A 252 2.16 -22.03 13.89
C GLY A 252 3.04 -23.26 13.60
N ASN A 253 3.14 -24.21 14.53
CA ASN A 253 3.92 -25.45 14.38
C ASN A 253 3.02 -26.63 13.98
N VAL A 254 3.54 -27.52 13.13
CA VAL A 254 2.79 -28.70 12.67
C VAL A 254 2.69 -29.73 13.80
N ILE A 255 1.47 -30.18 14.10
CA ILE A 255 1.20 -31.31 14.98
C ILE A 255 1.34 -32.61 14.20
N VAL A 256 2.45 -33.30 14.41
CA VAL A 256 2.79 -34.52 13.66
C VAL A 256 1.85 -35.66 14.05
N GLY A 257 1.21 -36.26 13.05
CA GLY A 257 0.36 -37.44 13.21
C GLY A 257 -1.13 -37.13 13.39
N ALA A 258 -1.51 -35.87 13.59
CA ALA A 258 -2.90 -35.46 13.67
C ALA A 258 -3.60 -35.54 12.31
N ASP A 259 -4.83 -36.06 12.29
CA ASP A 259 -5.69 -36.05 11.11
C ASP A 259 -6.55 -34.77 11.05
N PRO A 260 -6.27 -33.81 10.15
CA PRO A 260 -7.02 -32.56 10.07
C PRO A 260 -8.50 -32.73 9.73
N ALA A 261 -8.86 -33.82 9.04
CA ALA A 261 -10.24 -34.06 8.62
C ALA A 261 -11.17 -34.32 9.81
N THR A 262 -10.67 -35.00 10.84
CA THR A 262 -11.42 -35.34 12.04
C THR A 262 -11.00 -34.52 13.27
N PHE A 263 -10.03 -33.62 13.13
CA PHE A 263 -9.52 -32.83 14.25
C PHE A 263 -10.52 -31.80 14.77
N GLU A 264 -10.73 -31.79 16.09
CA GLU A 264 -11.54 -30.84 16.85
C GLU A 264 -10.90 -30.53 18.21
N LEU A 265 -11.26 -29.38 18.79
CA LEU A 265 -10.84 -29.01 20.16
C LEU A 265 -11.73 -29.68 21.20
N ILE A 266 -11.14 -30.14 22.31
CA ILE A 266 -11.87 -30.87 23.36
C ILE A 266 -12.55 -29.90 24.34
N ASP A 267 -11.87 -28.82 24.72
CA ASP A 267 -12.39 -27.83 25.65
C ASP A 267 -12.02 -26.42 25.16
N VAL A 268 -13.03 -25.57 25.07
CA VAL A 268 -12.94 -24.18 24.60
C VAL A 268 -12.59 -23.21 25.72
N GLU A 269 -12.73 -23.60 26.99
CA GLU A 269 -12.37 -22.70 28.11
C GLU A 269 -10.85 -22.62 28.29
N TYR A 270 -10.15 -23.71 27.95
CA TYR A 270 -8.70 -23.82 28.02
C TYR A 270 -8.21 -24.67 26.84
N GLU A 271 -7.97 -24.04 25.69
CA GLU A 271 -7.63 -24.65 24.38
C GLU A 271 -6.28 -25.41 24.33
N TYR A 272 -5.94 -26.15 25.38
CA TYR A 272 -4.70 -26.93 25.47
C TYR A 272 -4.78 -28.28 24.76
N TYR A 273 -6.00 -28.79 24.53
CA TYR A 273 -6.22 -30.15 24.03
C TYR A 273 -7.08 -30.16 22.78
N GLY A 274 -6.57 -30.84 21.75
CA GLY A 274 -7.35 -31.24 20.59
C GLY A 274 -7.36 -32.75 20.43
N ARG A 275 -8.28 -33.27 19.65
CA ARG A 275 -8.34 -34.68 19.29
C ARG A 275 -8.68 -34.87 17.84
N ASP A 276 -8.21 -35.97 17.29
CA ASP A 276 -8.79 -36.56 16.09
C ASP A 276 -9.57 -37.83 16.47
N ALA A 277 -10.06 -38.57 15.48
CA ALA A 277 -10.83 -39.79 15.73
C ALA A 277 -10.05 -40.91 16.46
N THR A 278 -8.73 -40.80 16.57
CA THR A 278 -7.84 -41.87 17.05
C THR A 278 -6.92 -41.46 18.20
N GLN A 279 -6.60 -40.18 18.32
CA GLN A 279 -5.57 -39.66 19.20
C GLN A 279 -5.97 -38.33 19.85
N VAL A 280 -5.38 -38.08 21.02
CA VAL A 280 -5.46 -36.81 21.74
C VAL A 280 -4.11 -36.11 21.66
N PHE A 281 -4.13 -34.80 21.46
CA PHE A 281 -2.97 -33.96 21.23
C PHE A 281 -2.94 -32.76 22.16
N THR A 282 -1.73 -32.33 22.49
CA THR A 282 -1.40 -31.01 23.00
C THR A 282 -0.53 -30.27 21.97
N TYR A 283 -0.14 -29.03 22.27
CA TYR A 283 0.85 -28.29 21.47
C TYR A 283 2.21 -29.02 21.37
N ASP A 284 2.53 -29.88 22.35
CA ASP A 284 3.76 -30.71 22.40
C ASP A 284 3.62 -32.04 21.62
N GLY A 285 2.43 -32.37 21.13
CA GLY A 285 2.16 -33.56 20.31
C GLY A 285 1.19 -34.55 20.95
N VAL A 286 1.33 -35.83 20.59
CA VAL A 286 0.35 -36.88 20.98
C VAL A 286 0.48 -37.31 22.44
N ILE A 287 -0.66 -37.42 23.14
CA ILE A 287 -0.78 -38.08 24.44
C ILE A 287 -0.94 -39.58 24.20
N LYS A 288 0.15 -40.33 24.37
CA LYS A 288 0.16 -41.76 24.04
C LYS A 288 -0.80 -42.56 24.91
N GLY A 289 -1.69 -43.30 24.26
CA GLY A 289 -2.62 -44.22 24.92
C GLY A 289 -3.87 -43.55 25.51
N ALA A 290 -4.06 -42.24 25.31
CA ALA A 290 -5.29 -41.54 25.67
C ALA A 290 -6.45 -41.97 24.78
N GLU A 291 -7.64 -42.13 25.38
CA GLU A 291 -8.87 -42.45 24.66
C GLU A 291 -9.63 -41.18 24.24
N PRO A 292 -9.67 -40.81 22.93
CA PRO A 292 -10.19 -39.51 22.49
C PRO A 292 -11.64 -39.25 22.89
N GLU A 293 -12.51 -40.27 22.79
CA GLU A 293 -13.94 -40.13 23.06
C GLU A 293 -14.26 -39.80 24.52
N THR A 294 -13.45 -40.29 25.46
CA THR A 294 -13.69 -40.16 26.90
C THR A 294 -12.71 -39.23 27.60
N PHE A 295 -11.81 -38.60 26.84
CA PHE A 295 -10.81 -37.70 27.37
C PHE A 295 -11.45 -36.41 27.89
N VAL A 296 -11.11 -36.07 29.13
CA VAL A 296 -11.60 -34.90 29.86
C VAL A 296 -10.38 -34.16 30.42
N PRO A 297 -10.08 -32.96 29.88
CA PRO A 297 -9.14 -32.04 30.49
C PRO A 297 -9.57 -31.71 31.92
N LEU A 298 -8.60 -31.67 32.84
CA LEU A 298 -8.78 -31.17 34.19
C LEU A 298 -7.89 -29.93 34.36
N GLN A 299 -7.90 -29.33 35.55
CA GLN A 299 -7.05 -28.16 35.84
C GLN A 299 -5.59 -28.56 36.13
N TYR A 300 -4.69 -27.58 36.05
CA TYR A 300 -3.29 -27.69 36.46
C TYR A 300 -2.48 -28.80 35.76
N GLY A 301 -2.75 -29.03 34.48
CA GLY A 301 -2.02 -30.02 33.66
C GLY A 301 -2.46 -31.46 33.86
N TYR A 302 -3.48 -31.70 34.70
CA TYR A 302 -4.12 -33.00 34.82
C TYR A 302 -5.15 -33.20 33.70
N ALA A 303 -5.31 -34.44 33.29
CA ALA A 303 -6.41 -34.88 32.44
C ALA A 303 -6.74 -36.33 32.76
N LYS A 304 -7.90 -36.81 32.32
CA LYS A 304 -8.24 -38.22 32.45
C LYS A 304 -9.05 -38.71 31.27
N ASP A 305 -9.03 -40.00 31.05
CA ASP A 305 -10.00 -40.68 30.21
C ASP A 305 -10.74 -41.75 31.03
N ALA A 306 -11.46 -42.67 30.38
CA ALA A 306 -12.18 -43.74 31.07
C ALA A 306 -11.28 -44.72 31.83
N LYS A 307 -9.98 -44.81 31.51
CA LYS A 307 -9.05 -45.84 31.99
C LYS A 307 -7.80 -45.32 32.66
N ASN A 308 -7.44 -44.07 32.41
CA ASN A 308 -6.15 -43.50 32.75
C ASN A 308 -6.29 -42.08 33.28
N VAL A 309 -5.34 -41.70 34.13
CA VAL A 309 -5.11 -40.31 34.53
C VAL A 309 -3.76 -39.89 33.96
N TYR A 310 -3.69 -38.64 33.51
CA TYR A 310 -2.51 -38.05 32.91
C TYR A 310 -2.10 -36.78 33.66
N TYR A 311 -0.80 -36.52 33.68
CA TYR A 311 -0.23 -35.24 34.10
C TYR A 311 0.82 -34.81 33.08
N ASN A 312 0.65 -33.64 32.45
CA ASN A 312 1.54 -33.13 31.41
C ASN A 312 1.90 -34.20 30.35
N MET A 313 0.87 -34.85 29.79
CA MET A 313 0.97 -35.92 28.80
C MET A 313 1.51 -37.27 29.30
N GLU A 314 1.99 -37.36 30.55
CA GLU A 314 2.49 -38.61 31.12
C GLU A 314 1.39 -39.39 31.83
N LEU A 315 1.39 -40.71 31.63
CA LEU A 315 0.46 -41.64 32.29
C LEU A 315 0.79 -41.76 33.79
N MET A 316 -0.21 -41.54 34.63
CA MET A 316 -0.14 -41.80 36.07
C MET A 316 -0.63 -43.21 36.38
N SER A 317 0.26 -44.19 36.34
CA SER A 317 -0.09 -45.61 36.50
C SER A 317 -0.68 -45.99 37.86
N ASP A 318 -0.38 -45.22 38.91
CA ASP A 318 -0.82 -45.49 40.28
C ASP A 318 -2.16 -44.80 40.64
N ALA A 319 -2.72 -44.02 39.71
CA ALA A 319 -3.91 -43.21 39.93
C ALA A 319 -5.21 -44.02 39.82
N ASP A 320 -6.13 -43.79 40.76
CA ASP A 320 -7.49 -44.32 40.69
C ASP A 320 -8.42 -43.36 39.94
N VAL A 321 -8.61 -43.63 38.65
CA VAL A 321 -9.41 -42.82 37.70
C VAL A 321 -10.80 -42.47 38.22
N SER A 322 -11.45 -43.41 38.93
CA SER A 322 -12.84 -43.28 39.37
C SER A 322 -13.00 -42.28 40.52
N THR A 323 -11.96 -42.13 41.35
CA THR A 323 -11.96 -41.25 42.52
C THR A 323 -11.01 -40.08 42.39
N PHE A 324 -10.32 -39.95 41.25
CA PHE A 324 -9.36 -38.88 41.00
C PHE A 324 -10.05 -37.52 40.95
N THR A 325 -9.53 -36.60 41.76
CA THR A 325 -10.00 -35.21 41.88
C THR A 325 -8.80 -34.28 41.91
N VAL A 326 -8.94 -33.15 41.23
CA VAL A 326 -7.93 -32.08 41.24
C VAL A 326 -8.39 -31.04 42.24
N SER A 327 -7.52 -30.75 43.20
CA SER A 327 -7.72 -29.73 44.21
C SER A 327 -7.09 -28.44 43.68
N GLY A 328 -7.78 -27.31 43.82
CA GLY A 328 -7.25 -26.00 43.46
C GLY A 328 -5.89 -25.70 44.11
N TYR A 329 -5.24 -24.63 43.67
CA TYR A 329 -4.06 -24.09 44.33
C TYR A 329 -4.43 -23.55 45.73
N ASP A 330 -4.32 -24.39 46.75
CA ASP A 330 -4.42 -24.01 48.15
C ASP A 330 -2.99 -23.91 48.71
N LEU A 331 -2.56 -22.70 49.09
CA LEU A 331 -1.22 -22.46 49.64
C LEU A 331 -0.95 -23.25 50.93
N ASP A 332 -2.00 -23.70 51.61
CA ASP A 332 -1.91 -24.46 52.84
C ASP A 332 -1.91 -25.99 52.60
N VAL A 333 -2.13 -26.43 51.34
CA VAL A 333 -2.18 -27.85 50.97
C VAL A 333 -1.01 -28.19 50.04
N PRO A 334 -0.09 -29.09 50.44
CA PRO A 334 1.12 -29.38 49.68
C PRO A 334 0.91 -30.33 48.48
N TYR A 335 -0.34 -30.58 48.08
CA TYR A 335 -0.73 -31.49 47.00
C TYR A 335 -1.86 -30.87 46.17
N ASP A 336 -1.85 -31.13 44.86
CA ASP A 336 -2.73 -30.51 43.86
C ASP A 336 -3.76 -31.50 43.27
N ALA A 337 -3.62 -32.79 43.56
CA ALA A 337 -4.63 -33.79 43.23
C ALA A 337 -4.67 -34.90 44.26
N GLN A 338 -5.76 -35.65 44.28
CA GLN A 338 -5.92 -36.82 45.15
C GLN A 338 -6.87 -37.83 44.54
N ASP A 339 -6.70 -39.07 44.96
CA ASP A 339 -7.67 -40.14 44.79
C ASP A 339 -7.86 -40.89 46.12
N LYS A 340 -8.60 -42.00 46.12
CA LYS A 340 -8.86 -42.78 47.35
C LYS A 340 -7.61 -43.41 47.97
N ASN A 341 -6.51 -43.56 47.21
CA ASN A 341 -5.29 -44.26 47.60
C ASN A 341 -4.14 -43.30 47.93
N HIS A 342 -4.02 -42.19 47.20
CA HIS A 342 -2.86 -41.29 47.25
C HIS A 342 -3.25 -39.83 47.11
N THR A 343 -2.39 -38.96 47.63
CA THR A 343 -2.33 -37.54 47.26
C THR A 343 -1.17 -37.33 46.30
N TYR A 344 -1.31 -36.37 45.39
CA TYR A 344 -0.36 -36.11 44.31
C TYR A 344 0.05 -34.64 44.29
N SER A 345 1.32 -34.40 43.98
CA SER A 345 1.85 -33.08 43.69
C SER A 345 2.57 -33.16 42.34
N SER A 346 2.12 -32.37 41.38
CA SER A 346 2.69 -32.31 40.02
C SER A 346 2.85 -33.70 39.38
N GLY A 347 1.77 -34.49 39.41
CA GLY A 347 1.71 -35.83 38.82
C GLY A 347 2.40 -36.94 39.63
N LYS A 348 3.03 -36.64 40.77
CA LYS A 348 3.77 -37.61 41.58
C LYS A 348 3.11 -37.81 42.93
N ILE A 349 3.16 -39.04 43.45
CA ILE A 349 2.66 -39.35 44.80
C ILE A 349 3.40 -38.47 45.82
N TYR A 350 2.63 -37.66 46.54
CA TYR A 350 3.13 -36.80 47.59
C TYR A 350 3.34 -37.61 48.88
N LYS A 351 4.50 -37.42 49.52
CA LYS A 351 4.81 -37.98 50.83
C LYS A 351 5.25 -36.86 51.74
N ALA A 352 4.55 -36.69 52.86
CA ALA A 352 4.91 -35.69 53.85
C ALA A 352 6.37 -35.93 54.33
N PRO A 353 7.17 -34.87 54.52
CA PRO A 353 8.48 -35.01 55.12
C PRO A 353 8.34 -35.68 56.50
N SER A 354 9.12 -36.73 56.74
CA SER A 354 9.23 -37.33 58.07
C SER A 354 9.77 -36.27 59.03
N VAL A 355 8.97 -35.90 60.03
CA VAL A 355 9.37 -34.98 61.12
C VAL A 355 10.48 -35.68 61.90
N ASN A 356 11.71 -35.17 61.77
CA ASN A 356 12.86 -35.58 62.59
C ASN A 356 12.99 -34.72 63.83
#